data_AF-A0A2R5ERM7-F1
#
_entry.id   AF-A0A2R5ERM7-F1
#
_cell.length_a   1.000
_cell.length_b   1.000
_cell.length_c   1.000
_cell.angle_alpha   90.00
_cell.angle_beta   90.00
_cell.angle_gamma   90.00
#
_symmetry.space_group_name_H-M   'P 1'
#
loop_
_entity.id
_entity.type
_entity.pdbx_description
1 polymer ?
#
loop_
_entity_poly.entity_id
_entity_poly.type
_entity_poly.pdbx_seq_one_letter_code
_entity_poly.pdbx_strand_id
1 'polypeptide(L)'
;MKTYANWKGDMDEYLQVGDEVDEEMADHFLNVMPPACWRSDIIQIGEPYSHVGGRATYATLRKDSGRWYYAGHCFRGEVTQAAGA
;
A
#
# COMPACT_ATOMS: atom_id res chain seq x y z
N MET A 1 12.11 -7.44 5.71
CA MET A 1 11.93 -6.04 5.29
C MET A 1 12.27 -5.91 3.82
N LYS A 2 11.34 -5.37 3.03
CA LYS A 2 11.47 -5.04 1.61
C LYS A 2 11.91 -3.58 1.52
N THR A 3 12.97 -3.30 0.76
CA THR A 3 13.48 -1.94 0.62
C THR A 3 13.10 -1.36 -0.74
N TYR A 4 12.95 -0.04 -0.81
CA TYR A 4 12.75 0.66 -2.08
C TYR A 4 13.91 0.40 -3.06
N ALA A 5 15.16 0.46 -2.59
CA ALA A 5 16.34 0.22 -3.43
C ALA A 5 16.42 -1.19 -4.06
N ASN A 6 15.80 -2.19 -3.44
CA ASN A 6 15.78 -3.57 -3.96
C ASN A 6 14.54 -3.86 -4.82
N TRP A 7 13.57 -2.96 -4.88
CA TRP A 7 12.41 -3.12 -5.74
C TRP A 7 12.82 -3.01 -7.21
N LYS A 8 12.38 -3.97 -8.00
CA LYS A 8 12.56 -4.01 -9.45
C LYS A 8 11.30 -4.58 -10.09
N GLY A 9 10.84 -3.94 -11.16
CA GLY A 9 9.68 -4.41 -11.90
C GLY A 9 8.37 -4.12 -11.19
N ASP A 10 7.50 -5.13 -11.14
CA ASP A 10 6.15 -4.99 -10.62
C ASP A 10 6.10 -4.93 -9.09
N MET A 11 5.21 -4.08 -8.55
CA MET A 11 5.08 -3.90 -7.10
C MET A 11 4.38 -5.08 -6.43
N ASP A 12 3.40 -5.71 -7.10
CA ASP A 12 2.65 -6.84 -6.55
C ASP A 12 3.46 -8.14 -6.59
N GLU A 13 4.43 -8.25 -7.49
CA GLU A 13 5.44 -9.31 -7.43
C GLU A 13 6.41 -9.11 -6.26
N TYR A 14 6.77 -7.86 -5.98
CA TYR A 14 7.77 -7.54 -4.97
C TYR A 14 7.22 -7.50 -3.53
N LEU A 15 6.02 -6.95 -3.33
CA LEU A 15 5.39 -6.77 -2.03
C LEU A 15 4.25 -7.76 -1.82
N GLN A 16 4.32 -8.53 -0.74
CA GLN A 16 3.26 -9.42 -0.29
C GLN A 16 2.65 -8.93 1.01
N VAL A 17 1.38 -9.26 1.26
CA VAL A 17 0.68 -8.82 2.48
C VAL A 17 1.46 -9.27 3.72
N GLY A 18 1.75 -8.32 4.62
CA GLY A 18 2.53 -8.53 5.82
C GLY A 18 4.02 -8.21 5.68
N ASP A 19 4.51 -7.91 4.48
CA ASP A 19 5.89 -7.47 4.29
C ASP A 19 6.13 -6.12 4.97
N GLU A 20 7.10 -6.08 5.89
CA GLU A 20 7.66 -4.82 6.43
C GLU A 20 8.39 -4.08 5.32
N VAL A 21 8.18 -2.78 5.18
CA VAL A 21 8.88 -1.92 4.21
C VAL A 21 9.71 -0.85 4.90
N ASP A 22 10.73 -0.34 4.22
CA ASP A 22 11.51 0.81 4.70
C ASP A 22 10.76 2.14 4.49
N GLU A 23 11.24 3.20 5.16
CA GLU A 23 10.65 4.54 5.04
C GLU A 23 10.74 5.07 3.61
N GLU A 24 11.77 4.73 2.84
CA GLU A 24 11.87 5.13 1.42
C GLU A 24 10.73 4.54 0.57
N MET A 25 10.29 3.31 0.84
CA MET A 25 9.12 2.74 0.19
C MET A 25 7.83 3.44 0.63
N ALA A 26 7.72 3.81 1.91
CA ALA A 26 6.58 4.60 2.40
C ALA A 26 6.53 6.00 1.76
N ASP A 27 7.68 6.65 1.60
CA ASP A 27 7.82 7.93 0.90
C ASP A 27 7.47 7.79 -0.58
N HIS A 28 7.83 6.68 -1.23
CA HIS A 28 7.42 6.40 -2.60
C HIS A 28 5.88 6.38 -2.72
N PHE A 29 5.19 5.69 -1.80
CA PHE A 29 3.73 5.64 -1.79
C PHE A 29 3.06 7.02 -1.64
N LEU A 30 3.72 7.99 -1.00
CA LEU A 30 3.24 9.36 -0.82
C LEU A 30 3.55 10.29 -2.00
N ASN A 31 4.67 10.06 -2.68
CA ASN A 31 5.24 11.04 -3.62
C ASN A 31 4.98 10.73 -5.10
N VAL A 32 4.51 9.53 -5.45
CA VAL A 32 4.15 9.20 -6.86
C VAL A 32 2.97 10.04 -7.34
N MET A 33 1.93 10.15 -6.51
CA MET A 33 0.71 10.93 -6.76
C MET A 33 0.12 11.36 -5.41
N PRO A 34 -0.69 12.43 -5.35
CA PRO A 34 -1.44 12.76 -4.14
C PRO A 34 -2.14 11.52 -3.58
N PRO A 35 -1.87 11.13 -2.33
CA PRO A 35 -2.32 9.85 -1.80
C PRO A 35 -3.85 9.80 -1.72
N ALA A 36 -4.44 8.63 -2.02
CA ALA A 36 -5.87 8.43 -1.87
C ALA A 36 -6.28 8.53 -0.39
N CYS A 37 -5.42 8.07 0.51
CA CYS A 37 -5.57 8.20 1.95
C CYS A 37 -4.19 8.37 2.59
N TRP A 38 -4.08 9.30 3.52
CA TRP A 38 -2.88 9.50 4.31
C TRP A 38 -3.28 9.86 5.75
N ARG A 39 -2.97 8.96 6.68
CA ARG A 39 -3.18 9.09 8.13
C ARG A 39 -1.92 8.64 8.86
N SER A 40 -1.88 8.83 10.17
CA SER A 40 -0.75 8.38 11.00
C SER A 40 -0.47 6.88 10.92
N ASP A 41 -1.48 6.09 10.54
CA ASP A 41 -1.48 4.64 10.53
C ASP A 41 -1.71 4.02 9.14
N ILE A 42 -1.96 4.83 8.11
CA ILE A 42 -2.28 4.36 6.75
C ILE A 42 -1.67 5.27 5.69
N ILE A 43 -1.10 4.66 4.65
CA ILE A 43 -0.78 5.32 3.39
C ILE A 43 -1.43 4.50 2.25
N GLN A 44 -2.14 5.17 1.36
CA GLN A 44 -2.68 4.58 0.14
C GLN A 44 -2.26 5.39 -1.08
N ILE A 45 -1.70 4.72 -2.09
CA ILE A 45 -1.30 5.37 -3.35
C ILE A 45 -2.50 6.05 -4.00
N GLY A 46 -2.26 7.17 -4.68
CA GLY A 46 -3.30 7.96 -5.33
C GLY A 46 -4.06 7.24 -6.46
N GLU A 47 -3.35 6.40 -7.22
CA GLU A 47 -3.92 5.65 -8.35
C GLU A 47 -4.67 4.40 -7.86
N PRO A 48 -5.92 4.18 -8.29
CA PRO A 48 -6.63 2.92 -8.06
C PRO A 48 -5.93 1.74 -8.72
N TYR A 49 -5.80 0.64 -8.00
CA TYR A 49 -5.33 -0.64 -8.54
C TYR A 49 -6.43 -1.33 -9.37
N SER A 50 -7.61 -1.51 -8.78
CA SER A 50 -8.74 -2.18 -9.41
C SER A 50 -10.07 -1.74 -8.78
N HIS A 51 -11.18 -2.33 -9.20
CA HIS A 51 -12.49 -2.13 -8.62
C HIS A 51 -13.10 -3.47 -8.20
N VAL A 52 -13.41 -3.61 -6.90
CA VAL A 52 -14.11 -4.78 -6.35
C VAL A 52 -15.50 -4.34 -5.91
N GLY A 53 -16.55 -4.95 -6.49
CA GLY A 53 -17.93 -4.55 -6.21
C GLY A 53 -18.23 -3.09 -6.52
N GLY A 54 -17.59 -2.52 -7.55
CA GLY A 54 -17.74 -1.11 -7.95
C GLY A 54 -17.00 -0.09 -7.09
N ARG A 55 -16.22 -0.54 -6.09
CA ARG A 55 -15.39 0.31 -5.22
C ARG A 55 -13.92 0.17 -5.60
N ALA A 56 -13.23 1.31 -5.77
CA ALA A 56 -11.80 1.33 -6.04
C ALA A 56 -10.98 0.75 -4.88
N THR A 57 -9.94 -0.02 -5.21
CA THR A 57 -8.94 -0.53 -4.28
C THR A 57 -7.58 0.14 -4.54
N TYR A 58 -6.75 0.24 -3.51
CA TYR A 58 -5.49 0.96 -3.55
C TYR A 58 -4.41 0.15 -2.84
N ALA A 59 -3.19 0.16 -3.39
CA ALA A 59 -2.02 -0.34 -2.71
C ALA A 59 -1.86 0.38 -1.37
N THR A 60 -1.81 -0.38 -0.28
CA THR A 60 -1.94 0.15 1.08
C THR A 60 -0.75 -0.25 1.94
N LEU A 61 -0.17 0.71 2.64
CA LEU A 61 0.69 0.48 3.81
C LEU A 61 -0.10 0.77 5.08
N ARG A 62 0.07 -0.10 6.07
CA ARG A 62 -0.43 0.11 7.44
C ARG A 62 0.73 0.26 8.40
N LYS A 63 0.60 1.13 9.40
CA LYS A 63 1.60 1.27 10.46
C LYS A 63 1.27 0.38 11.63
N ASP A 64 2.24 -0.37 12.11
CA ASP A 64 2.15 -1.15 13.34
C ASP A 64 3.46 -1.01 14.13
N SER A 65 3.35 -0.69 15.42
CA SER A 65 4.49 -0.51 16.32
C SER A 65 5.62 0.38 15.75
N GLY A 66 5.24 1.44 15.02
CA GLY A 66 6.17 2.40 14.42
C GLY A 66 6.73 2.02 13.05
N ARG A 67 6.39 0.84 12.51
CA ARG A 67 6.90 0.33 11.23
C ARG A 67 5.78 0.21 10.19
N TRP A 68 6.14 0.28 8.91
CA TRP A 68 5.20 0.16 7.81
C TRP A 68 5.14 -1.27 7.28
N TYR A 69 3.93 -1.75 7.02
CA TYR A 69 3.67 -3.08 6.48
C TYR A 69 2.74 -3.00 5.29
N TYR A 70 3.03 -3.74 4.22
CA TYR A 70 2.13 -3.84 3.08
C TYR A 70 0.85 -4.60 3.47
N ALA A 71 -0.30 -3.98 3.23
CA ALA A 71 -1.63 -4.52 3.51
C ALA A 71 -2.33 -5.04 2.26
N GLY A 72 -1.68 -4.94 1.09
CA GLY A 72 -2.26 -5.29 -0.20
C GLY A 72 -3.17 -4.19 -0.75
N HIS A 73 -4.07 -4.60 -1.65
CA HIS A 73 -5.04 -3.70 -2.27
C HIS A 73 -6.30 -3.58 -1.42
N CYS A 74 -6.41 -2.49 -0.67
CA CYS A 74 -7.52 -2.25 0.26
C CYS A 74 -8.47 -1.19 -0.30
N PHE A 75 -9.72 -1.19 0.17
CA PHE A 75 -10.60 -0.05 -0.09
C PHE A 75 -10.07 1.22 0.60
N ARG A 76 -10.48 2.37 0.09
CA ARG A 76 -10.04 3.67 0.63
C ARG A 76 -10.29 3.77 2.14
N GLY A 77 -9.24 4.01 2.91
CA GLY A 77 -9.26 4.17 4.37
C GLY A 77 -9.27 2.86 5.17
N GLU A 78 -9.27 1.70 4.51
CA GLU A 78 -9.24 0.37 5.10
C GLU A 78 -7.82 -0.23 5.05
N VAL A 79 -7.52 -1.22 5.90
CA VAL A 79 -6.19 -1.88 6.02
C VAL A 79 -6.26 -3.40 5.85
N THR A 80 -7.37 -3.88 5.31
CA THR A 80 -7.57 -5.30 5.02
C THR A 80 -7.75 -5.44 3.52
N GLN A 81 -6.96 -6.33 2.92
CA GLN A 81 -7.01 -6.60 1.49
C GLN A 81 -8.45 -6.89 1.07
N ALA A 82 -8.89 -6.20 0.02
CA ALA A 82 -10.19 -6.47 -0.57
C ALA A 82 -10.16 -7.89 -1.15
N ALA A 83 -10.95 -8.79 -0.57
CA ALA A 83 -11.20 -10.09 -1.18
C ALA A 83 -12.07 -9.86 -2.42
N GLY A 84 -11.58 -10.26 -3.60
CA GLY A 84 -12.44 -10.40 -4.76
C GLY A 84 -13.51 -11.44 -4.44
N ALA A 85 -14.78 -11.09 -4.67
CA ALA A 85 -15.89 -12.04 -4.61
C ALA A 85 -15.72 -13.14 -5.67
#